data_AF-A0A9Q4ST24-F1
#
_entry.id   AF-A0A9Q4ST24-F1
#
_cell.length_a   1.000
_cell.length_b   1.000
_cell.length_c   1.000
_cell.angle_alpha   90.00
_cell.angle_beta   90.00
_cell.angle_gamma   90.00
#
_symmetry.space_group_name_H-M   'P 1'
#
loop_
_entity.id
_entity.type
_entity.pdbx_description
1 polymer ?
#
loop_
_entity_poly.entity_id
_entity_poly.type
_entity_poly.pdbx_seq_one_letter_code
_entity_poly.pdbx_strand_id
1 'polypeptide(L)'
;DNSQASGSGATAIGINSQATNTRAVAIGYGALANEENTVSFGNSEEKQTARLTNVSEGKNNTDAVNLAQTKALLSKNKRLTDSQINVFRNQTNNNLNTIKKTIHEFDDYYRRRQASITDAIEALDKKVISLEKKVYAGIASSIAMSNIPYLTHHTFSGGLGISNYRTGIALAGGIQYQPNNDIAFRFNSSINSEQELIFGGGLAYGW
;
A
#
# COMPACT_ATOMS: atom_id res chain seq x y z
N ASP A 1 28.15 -76.70 -11.50
CA ASP A 1 28.42 -75.73 -12.58
C ASP A 1 27.35 -75.81 -13.66
N ASN A 2 26.20 -75.14 -13.48
CA ASN A 2 25.05 -75.24 -14.40
C ASN A 2 24.77 -73.89 -15.08
N SER A 3 25.48 -73.57 -16.16
CA SER A 3 25.04 -72.50 -17.08
C SER A 3 23.90 -73.02 -17.97
N GLN A 4 22.79 -72.30 -18.07
CA GLN A 4 21.61 -72.70 -18.84
C GLN A 4 21.26 -71.66 -19.91
N ALA A 5 21.27 -72.05 -21.18
CA ALA A 5 20.76 -71.27 -22.30
C ALA A 5 19.53 -71.99 -22.88
N SER A 6 18.34 -71.70 -22.35
CA SER A 6 17.09 -72.37 -22.72
C SER A 6 16.26 -71.61 -23.76
N GLY A 7 16.52 -70.32 -23.96
CA GLY A 7 15.90 -69.52 -25.01
C GLY A 7 16.44 -69.84 -26.41
N SER A 8 15.62 -69.63 -27.45
CA SER A 8 16.05 -69.81 -28.85
C SER A 8 17.18 -68.84 -29.20
N GLY A 9 18.36 -69.35 -29.58
CA GLY A 9 19.54 -68.52 -29.88
C GLY A 9 20.15 -67.83 -28.65
N ALA A 10 19.88 -68.33 -27.44
CA ALA A 10 20.42 -67.77 -26.20
C ALA A 10 21.88 -68.15 -25.96
N THR A 11 22.57 -67.38 -25.11
CA THR A 11 23.94 -67.65 -24.65
C THR A 11 24.05 -67.45 -23.15
N ALA A 12 24.68 -68.38 -22.43
CA ALA A 12 24.87 -68.30 -20.99
C ALA A 12 26.34 -68.56 -20.62
N ILE A 13 26.99 -67.59 -19.99
CA ILE A 13 28.41 -67.63 -19.62
C ILE A 13 28.56 -67.33 -18.13
N GLY A 14 28.84 -68.37 -17.33
CA GLY A 14 29.05 -68.24 -15.89
C GLY A 14 28.35 -69.34 -15.09
N ILE A 15 28.87 -69.67 -13.91
CA ILE A 15 28.23 -70.66 -13.03
C ILE A 15 26.84 -70.14 -12.65
N ASN A 16 25.81 -70.97 -12.84
CA ASN A 16 24.41 -70.65 -12.56
C ASN A 16 23.84 -69.49 -13.40
N SER A 17 24.50 -69.08 -14.49
CA SER A 17 23.93 -68.10 -15.43
C SER A 17 22.76 -68.71 -16.21
N GLN A 18 21.66 -67.99 -16.38
CA GLN A 18 20.42 -68.45 -17.01
C GLN A 18 20.00 -67.46 -18.10
N ALA A 19 20.01 -67.88 -19.36
CA ALA A 19 19.46 -67.13 -20.50
C ALA A 19 18.22 -67.85 -21.03
N THR A 20 17.05 -67.38 -20.59
CA THR A 20 15.78 -68.11 -20.72
C THR A 20 14.89 -67.66 -21.87
N ASN A 21 15.22 -66.55 -22.53
CA ASN A 21 14.43 -65.96 -23.62
C ASN A 21 15.19 -65.90 -24.96
N THR A 22 14.45 -65.68 -26.06
CA THR A 22 15.01 -65.68 -27.41
C THR A 22 16.10 -64.61 -27.58
N ARG A 23 17.25 -64.99 -28.17
CA ARG A 23 18.43 -64.13 -28.38
C ARG A 23 18.93 -63.40 -27.11
N ALA A 24 18.65 -63.94 -25.93
CA ALA A 24 19.11 -63.40 -24.66
C ALA A 24 20.53 -63.88 -24.33
N VAL A 25 21.33 -63.04 -23.69
CA VAL A 25 22.70 -63.36 -23.27
C VAL A 25 22.86 -63.10 -21.77
N ALA A 26 23.18 -64.13 -20.98
CA ALA A 26 23.49 -63.99 -19.56
C ALA A 26 25.01 -64.12 -19.34
N ILE A 27 25.65 -63.09 -18.76
CA ILE A 27 27.10 -63.03 -18.53
C ILE A 27 27.38 -62.80 -17.04
N GLY A 28 27.99 -63.78 -16.38
CA GLY A 28 28.42 -63.71 -14.98
C GLY A 28 27.79 -64.77 -14.09
N TYR A 29 28.36 -64.95 -12.89
CA TYR A 29 27.83 -65.86 -11.87
C TYR A 29 26.40 -65.46 -11.50
N GLY A 30 25.46 -66.40 -11.59
CA GLY A 30 24.05 -66.19 -11.24
C GLY A 30 23.30 -65.20 -12.13
N ALA A 31 23.88 -64.74 -13.25
CA ALA A 31 23.24 -63.78 -14.15
C ALA A 31 21.96 -64.35 -14.77
N LEU A 32 20.90 -63.55 -14.85
CA LEU A 32 19.61 -63.93 -15.42
C LEU A 32 19.27 -63.00 -16.59
N ALA A 33 19.11 -63.56 -17.79
CA ALA A 33 18.64 -62.87 -18.98
C ALA A 33 17.28 -63.46 -19.41
N ASN A 34 16.20 -62.82 -18.95
CA ASN A 34 14.82 -63.27 -19.13
C ASN A 34 14.00 -62.43 -20.15
N GLU A 35 14.62 -61.42 -20.78
CA GLU A 35 14.02 -60.58 -21.83
C GLU A 35 14.61 -60.89 -23.22
N GLU A 36 13.79 -60.80 -24.26
CA GLU A 36 14.24 -61.04 -25.65
C GLU A 36 15.24 -59.98 -26.13
N ASN A 37 16.27 -60.39 -26.88
CA ASN A 37 17.28 -59.48 -27.47
C ASN A 37 18.03 -58.62 -26.45
N THR A 38 18.28 -59.14 -25.24
CA THR A 38 18.99 -58.44 -24.16
C THR A 38 20.29 -59.13 -23.78
N VAL A 39 21.20 -58.35 -23.18
CA VAL A 39 22.38 -58.87 -22.49
C VAL A 39 22.26 -58.49 -21.01
N SER A 40 22.23 -59.50 -20.15
CA SER A 40 22.22 -59.31 -18.70
C SER A 40 23.60 -59.61 -18.11
N PHE A 41 24.03 -58.73 -17.21
CA PHE A 41 25.29 -58.85 -16.46
C PHE A 41 25.05 -59.20 -14.98
N GLY A 42 23.85 -59.67 -14.64
CA GLY A 42 23.46 -59.96 -13.27
C GLY A 42 22.02 -60.44 -13.15
N ASN A 43 21.49 -60.43 -11.94
CA ASN A 43 20.13 -60.76 -11.60
C ASN A 43 19.62 -59.75 -10.56
N SER A 44 18.80 -58.79 -11.02
CA SER A 44 18.22 -57.76 -10.13
C SER A 44 17.19 -58.32 -9.16
N GLU A 45 16.52 -59.42 -9.51
CA GLU A 45 15.57 -60.11 -8.63
C GLU A 45 16.30 -60.66 -7.38
N GLU A 46 17.56 -61.07 -7.56
CA GLU A 46 18.46 -61.51 -6.48
C GLU A 46 19.41 -60.42 -5.97
N LYS A 47 19.23 -59.16 -6.41
CA LYS A 47 20.11 -58.01 -6.08
C LYS A 47 21.59 -58.21 -6.46
N GLN A 48 21.88 -59.09 -7.40
CA GLN A 48 23.21 -59.35 -7.91
C GLN A 48 23.43 -58.56 -9.19
N THR A 49 24.01 -57.36 -9.12
CA THR A 49 24.30 -56.56 -10.32
C THR A 49 25.80 -56.36 -10.48
N ALA A 50 26.28 -56.35 -11.72
CA ALA A 50 27.67 -56.04 -12.04
C ALA A 50 27.80 -54.61 -12.58
N ARG A 51 28.91 -53.94 -12.25
CA ARG A 51 29.30 -52.69 -12.92
C ARG A 51 30.01 -53.04 -14.23
N LEU A 52 29.66 -52.34 -15.29
CA LEU A 52 30.46 -52.34 -16.52
C LEU A 52 31.53 -51.25 -16.43
N THR A 53 32.80 -51.66 -16.35
CA THR A 53 33.95 -50.75 -16.17
C THR A 53 34.74 -50.61 -17.47
N ASN A 54 35.57 -49.56 -17.56
CA ASN A 54 36.40 -49.25 -18.75
C ASN A 54 35.58 -48.99 -20.03
N VAL A 55 34.37 -48.46 -19.88
CA VAL A 55 33.53 -48.04 -21.01
C VAL A 55 34.01 -46.68 -21.51
N SER A 56 34.55 -46.67 -22.74
CA SER A 56 34.89 -45.43 -23.45
C SER A 56 33.64 -44.59 -23.73
N GLU A 57 33.81 -43.30 -23.96
CA GLU A 57 32.67 -42.42 -24.27
C GLU A 57 31.94 -42.86 -25.54
N GLY A 58 30.61 -42.95 -25.45
CA GLY A 58 29.76 -43.26 -26.60
C GLY A 58 29.76 -42.12 -27.62
N LYS A 59 29.74 -42.46 -28.91
CA LYS A 59 29.74 -41.53 -30.04
C LYS A 59 28.49 -41.64 -30.90
N ASN A 60 27.95 -42.84 -31.07
CA ASN A 60 26.72 -43.08 -31.81
C ASN A 60 25.49 -43.09 -30.88
N ASN A 61 24.29 -42.93 -31.44
CA ASN A 61 23.04 -42.90 -30.68
C ASN A 61 22.74 -44.19 -29.89
N THR A 62 23.38 -45.30 -30.25
CA THR A 62 23.20 -46.62 -29.63
C THR A 62 24.39 -47.06 -28.78
N ASP A 63 25.39 -46.19 -28.58
CA ASP A 63 26.53 -46.49 -27.72
C ASP A 63 26.14 -46.32 -26.24
N ALA A 64 26.77 -47.10 -25.36
CA ALA A 64 26.62 -46.91 -23.93
C ALA A 64 27.21 -45.56 -23.47
N VAL A 65 26.50 -44.87 -22.57
CA VAL A 65 26.98 -43.62 -21.94
C VAL A 65 27.73 -43.97 -20.66
N ASN A 66 28.95 -43.46 -20.50
CA ASN A 66 29.71 -43.64 -19.27
C ASN A 66 29.40 -42.54 -18.22
N LEU A 67 29.86 -42.74 -16.98
CA LEU A 67 29.59 -41.79 -15.88
C LEU A 67 30.22 -40.41 -16.10
N ALA A 68 31.31 -40.31 -16.87
CA ALA A 68 31.97 -39.03 -17.14
C ALA A 68 31.09 -38.14 -18.04
N GLN A 69 30.50 -38.70 -19.09
CA GLN A 69 29.55 -38.00 -19.97
C GLN A 69 28.33 -37.49 -19.17
N THR A 70 27.75 -38.31 -18.29
CA THR A 70 26.63 -37.91 -17.43
C THR A 70 27.00 -36.77 -16.48
N LYS A 71 28.18 -36.83 -15.84
CA LYS A 71 28.66 -35.75 -14.96
C LYS A 71 28.87 -34.45 -15.73
N ALA A 72 29.43 -34.50 -16.93
CA ALA A 72 29.61 -33.33 -17.78
C ALA A 72 28.27 -32.65 -18.15
N LEU A 73 27.26 -33.45 -18.51
CA LEU A 73 25.91 -32.95 -18.77
C LEU A 73 25.29 -32.30 -17.52
N LEU A 74 25.43 -32.94 -16.35
CA LEU A 74 24.93 -32.39 -15.09
C LEU A 74 25.60 -31.06 -14.73
N SER A 75 26.92 -30.96 -14.90
CA SER A 75 27.66 -29.70 -14.69
C SER A 75 27.22 -28.59 -15.65
N LYS A 76 26.97 -28.93 -16.91
CA LYS A 76 26.41 -27.98 -17.90
C LYS A 76 25.03 -27.48 -17.48
N ASN A 77 24.14 -28.38 -17.08
CA ASN A 77 22.81 -28.03 -16.60
C ASN A 77 22.87 -27.15 -15.35
N LYS A 78 23.71 -27.49 -14.36
CA LYS A 78 23.90 -26.68 -13.15
C LYS A 78 24.32 -25.26 -13.49
N ARG A 79 25.29 -25.08 -14.40
CA ARG A 79 25.74 -23.75 -14.85
C ARG A 79 24.62 -22.95 -15.52
N LEU A 80 23.79 -23.59 -16.33
CA LEU A 80 22.64 -22.93 -16.96
C LEU A 80 21.63 -22.47 -15.90
N THR A 81 21.30 -23.33 -14.94
CA THR A 81 20.42 -23.00 -13.82
C THR A 81 20.96 -21.83 -12.98
N ASP A 82 22.25 -21.87 -12.61
CA ASP A 82 22.88 -20.80 -11.83
C ASP A 82 22.85 -19.45 -12.57
N SER A 83 23.05 -19.46 -13.89
CA SER A 83 22.94 -18.26 -14.73
C SER A 83 21.52 -17.68 -14.72
N GLN A 84 20.50 -18.53 -14.91
CA GLN A 84 19.10 -18.11 -14.87
C GLN A 84 18.70 -17.54 -13.50
N ILE A 85 19.18 -18.16 -12.41
CA ILE A 85 18.99 -17.67 -11.04
C ILE A 85 19.60 -16.28 -10.86
N ASN A 86 20.79 -16.04 -11.39
CA ASN A 86 21.45 -14.73 -11.29
C ASN A 86 20.68 -13.64 -12.04
N VAL A 87 20.16 -13.95 -13.24
CA VAL A 87 19.29 -13.02 -13.99
C VAL A 87 18.03 -12.69 -13.18
N PHE A 88 17.35 -13.71 -12.66
CA PHE A 88 16.14 -13.52 -11.85
C PHE A 88 16.43 -12.70 -10.57
N ARG A 89 17.54 -12.96 -9.88
CA ARG A 89 17.96 -12.22 -8.69
C ARG A 89 18.21 -10.75 -9.00
N ASN A 90 18.88 -10.46 -10.11
CA ASN A 90 19.14 -9.08 -10.53
C ASN A 90 17.84 -8.33 -10.86
N GLN A 91 16.92 -8.98 -11.60
CA GLN A 91 15.61 -8.40 -11.89
C GLN A 91 14.80 -8.14 -10.62
N THR A 92 14.79 -9.09 -9.69
CA THR A 92 14.10 -8.95 -8.39
C THR A 92 14.69 -7.81 -7.57
N ASN A 93 16.01 -7.69 -7.51
CA ASN A 93 16.68 -6.59 -6.80
C ASN A 93 16.34 -5.22 -7.41
N ASN A 94 16.30 -5.12 -8.73
CA ASN A 94 15.89 -3.90 -9.42
C ASN A 94 14.43 -3.53 -9.09
N ASN A 95 13.53 -4.51 -9.14
CA ASN A 95 12.12 -4.30 -8.78
C ASN A 95 11.97 -3.86 -7.32
N LEU A 96 12.71 -4.47 -6.40
CA LEU A 96 12.71 -4.09 -4.97
C LEU A 96 13.18 -2.66 -4.77
N ASN A 97 14.20 -2.21 -5.51
CA ASN A 97 14.68 -0.84 -5.42
C ASN A 97 13.64 0.17 -5.95
N THR A 98 12.97 -0.16 -7.06
CA THR A 98 11.86 0.66 -7.58
C THR A 98 10.72 0.75 -6.58
N ILE A 99 10.29 -0.38 -6.01
CA ILE A 99 9.20 -0.43 -5.01
C ILE A 99 9.57 0.42 -3.78
N LYS A 100 10.79 0.28 -3.25
CA LYS A 100 11.27 1.10 -2.12
C LYS A 100 11.17 2.60 -2.42
N LYS A 101 11.58 3.01 -3.63
CA LYS A 101 11.50 4.40 -4.06
C LYS A 101 10.05 4.90 -4.10
N THR A 102 9.15 4.13 -4.72
CA THR A 102 7.73 4.48 -4.80
C THR A 102 7.07 4.56 -3.42
N ILE A 103 7.44 3.67 -2.49
CA ILE A 103 6.95 3.73 -1.09
C ILE A 103 7.42 5.01 -0.40
N HIS A 104 8.69 5.40 -0.55
CA HIS A 104 9.21 6.64 0.04
C HIS A 104 8.51 7.87 -0.54
N GLU A 105 8.33 7.94 -1.86
CA GLU A 105 7.62 9.04 -2.53
C GLU A 105 6.17 9.15 -2.03
N PHE A 106 5.50 8.00 -1.81
CA PHE A 106 4.17 7.94 -1.23
C PHE A 106 4.16 8.41 0.22
N ASP A 107 5.05 7.93 1.09
CA ASP A 107 5.14 8.37 2.49
C ASP A 107 5.35 9.88 2.59
N ASP A 108 6.26 10.43 1.78
CA ASP A 108 6.52 11.87 1.69
C ASP A 108 5.28 12.66 1.22
N TYR A 109 4.54 12.14 0.24
CA TYR A 109 3.29 12.75 -0.23
C TYR A 109 2.24 12.80 0.89
N TYR A 110 2.05 11.69 1.62
CA TYR A 110 1.08 11.63 2.73
C TYR A 110 1.46 12.55 3.87
N ARG A 111 2.75 12.60 4.26
CA ARG A 111 3.23 13.52 5.30
C ARG A 111 2.98 14.98 4.92
N ARG A 112 3.29 15.38 3.69
CA ARG A 112 3.03 16.75 3.20
C ARG A 112 1.54 17.07 3.17
N ARG A 113 0.70 16.14 2.72
CA ARG A 113 -0.75 16.33 2.70
C ARG A 113 -1.31 16.48 4.12
N GLN A 114 -0.83 15.66 5.07
CA GLN A 114 -1.25 15.73 6.46
C GLN A 114 -0.89 17.07 7.10
N ALA A 115 0.34 17.54 6.90
CA ALA A 115 0.77 18.86 7.37
C ALA A 115 -0.11 19.98 6.80
N SER A 116 -0.34 19.98 5.48
CA SER A 116 -1.20 20.98 4.84
C SER A 116 -2.65 20.98 5.35
N ILE A 117 -3.21 19.81 5.68
CA ILE A 117 -4.55 19.70 6.27
C ILE A 117 -4.54 20.26 7.70
N THR A 118 -3.54 19.91 8.51
CA THR A 118 -3.40 20.45 9.87
C THR A 118 -3.30 21.96 9.86
N ASP A 119 -2.45 22.53 8.99
CA ASP A 119 -2.29 23.98 8.85
C ASP A 119 -3.60 24.66 8.42
N ALA A 120 -4.33 24.04 7.49
CA ALA A 120 -5.63 24.55 7.05
C ALA A 120 -6.68 24.52 8.18
N ILE A 121 -6.68 23.48 9.01
CA ILE A 121 -7.56 23.37 10.17
C ILE A 121 -7.21 24.43 11.22
N GLU A 122 -5.93 24.64 11.52
CA GLU A 122 -5.49 25.69 12.46
C GLU A 122 -5.87 27.09 11.96
N ALA A 123 -5.72 27.34 10.65
CA ALA A 123 -6.13 28.60 10.04
C ALA A 123 -7.65 28.81 10.11
N LEU A 124 -8.45 27.74 9.95
CA LEU A 124 -9.90 27.79 10.11
C LEU A 124 -10.29 28.06 11.56
N ASP A 125 -9.66 27.40 12.52
CA ASP A 125 -9.91 27.59 13.96
C ASP A 125 -9.71 29.06 14.36
N LYS A 126 -8.61 29.68 13.93
CA LYS A 126 -8.35 31.12 14.16
C LYS A 126 -9.42 32.02 13.54
N LYS A 127 -9.89 31.70 12.33
CA LYS A 127 -10.97 32.45 11.66
C LYS A 127 -12.30 32.31 12.39
N VAL A 128 -12.63 31.12 12.87
CA VAL A 128 -13.83 30.85 13.66
C VAL A 128 -13.82 31.65 14.96
N ILE A 129 -12.70 31.61 15.70
CA ILE A 129 -12.55 32.38 16.94
C ILE A 129 -12.67 33.89 16.68
N SER A 130 -12.05 34.39 15.61
CA SER A 130 -12.16 35.81 15.24
C SER A 130 -13.59 36.19 14.87
N LEU A 131 -14.31 35.33 14.13
CA LEU A 131 -15.71 35.54 13.80
C LEU A 131 -16.59 35.56 15.05
N GLU A 132 -16.37 34.64 15.99
CA GLU A 132 -17.13 34.58 17.25
C GLU A 132 -17.02 35.90 18.03
N LYS A 133 -15.81 36.45 18.16
CA LYS A 133 -15.57 37.75 18.81
C LYS A 133 -16.32 38.89 18.13
N LYS A 134 -16.24 38.98 16.80
CA LYS A 134 -16.95 40.00 16.01
C LYS A 134 -18.46 39.90 16.16
N VAL A 135 -19.00 38.69 16.11
CA VAL A 135 -20.44 38.44 16.32
C VAL A 135 -20.87 38.90 17.71
N TYR A 136 -20.13 38.54 18.76
CA TYR A 136 -20.46 38.96 20.12
C TYR A 136 -20.37 40.49 20.31
N ALA A 137 -19.38 41.13 19.70
CA ALA A 137 -19.24 42.59 19.70
C ALA A 137 -20.39 43.30 18.95
N GLY A 138 -20.84 42.73 17.83
CA GLY A 138 -22.02 43.21 17.07
C GLY A 138 -23.35 43.03 17.83
N ILE A 139 -23.52 41.90 18.54
CA ILE A 139 -24.68 41.69 19.42
C ILE A 139 -24.66 42.69 20.58
N ALA A 140 -23.51 42.87 21.23
CA ALA A 140 -23.35 43.90 22.28
C ALA A 140 -23.74 45.29 21.74
N SER A 141 -23.25 45.66 20.56
CA SER A 141 -23.61 46.94 19.91
C SER A 141 -25.12 47.13 19.79
N SER A 142 -25.84 46.09 19.35
CA SER A 142 -27.30 46.12 19.23
C SER A 142 -27.99 46.29 20.59
N ILE A 143 -27.51 45.60 21.63
CA ILE A 143 -28.01 45.73 23.01
C ILE A 143 -27.72 47.12 23.58
N ALA A 144 -26.54 47.68 23.34
CA ALA A 144 -26.19 49.04 23.75
C ALA A 144 -27.12 50.06 23.08
N MET A 145 -27.37 49.92 21.77
CA MET A 145 -28.26 50.80 21.02
C MET A 145 -29.73 50.70 21.45
N SER A 146 -30.22 49.51 21.83
CA SER A 146 -31.62 49.33 22.26
C SER A 146 -31.89 49.89 23.65
N ASN A 147 -30.87 50.01 24.49
CA ASN A 147 -30.99 50.52 25.85
C ASN A 147 -30.68 52.03 25.97
N ILE A 148 -30.56 52.75 24.85
CA ILE A 148 -30.38 54.21 24.86
C ILE A 148 -31.67 54.87 25.38
N PRO A 149 -31.63 55.61 26.50
CA PRO A 149 -32.80 56.34 26.97
C PRO A 149 -33.04 57.59 26.13
N TYR A 150 -34.31 57.90 25.85
CA TYR A 150 -34.75 59.13 25.17
C TYR A 150 -35.86 59.81 25.97
N LEU A 151 -35.83 61.15 26.00
CA LEU A 151 -36.83 61.95 26.70
C LEU A 151 -37.96 62.35 25.74
N THR A 152 -39.21 62.06 26.10
CA THR A 152 -40.41 62.23 25.26
C THR A 152 -40.99 63.65 25.23
N HIS A 153 -40.64 64.51 26.21
CA HIS A 153 -41.14 65.90 26.30
C HIS A 153 -40.17 66.93 25.73
N HIS A 154 -39.23 66.52 24.87
CA HIS A 154 -38.24 67.40 24.25
C HIS A 154 -38.18 67.15 22.74
N THR A 155 -38.12 68.23 21.94
CA THR A 155 -38.01 68.15 20.48
C THR A 155 -36.72 67.46 20.02
N PHE A 156 -35.65 67.59 20.81
CA PHE A 156 -34.39 66.90 20.59
C PHE A 156 -33.96 66.22 21.90
N SER A 157 -33.57 64.96 21.83
CA SER A 157 -32.94 64.26 22.95
C SER A 157 -31.78 63.40 22.47
N GLY A 158 -30.83 63.14 23.37
CA GLY A 158 -29.71 62.25 23.11
C GLY A 158 -29.44 61.38 24.32
N GLY A 159 -28.85 60.23 24.08
CA GLY A 159 -28.53 59.27 25.12
C GLY A 159 -27.32 58.43 24.77
N LEU A 160 -26.80 57.76 25.80
CA LEU A 160 -25.71 56.81 25.68
C LEU A 160 -26.17 55.46 26.22
N GLY A 161 -25.73 54.38 25.59
CA GLY A 161 -25.96 53.01 26.01
C GLY A 161 -24.65 52.26 26.08
N ILE A 162 -24.48 51.41 27.08
CA ILE A 162 -23.34 50.50 27.21
C ILE A 162 -23.85 49.08 27.32
N SER A 163 -23.07 48.12 26.85
CA SER A 163 -23.42 46.71 27.00
C SER A 163 -22.18 45.83 27.09
N ASN A 164 -22.39 44.67 27.68
CA ASN A 164 -21.47 43.55 27.65
C ASN A 164 -22.26 42.29 27.29
N TYR A 165 -21.77 41.51 26.32
CA TYR A 165 -22.32 40.22 25.94
C TYR A 165 -21.19 39.24 25.67
N ARG A 166 -21.01 38.25 26.56
CA ARG A 166 -19.88 37.31 26.54
C ARG A 166 -18.56 38.09 26.49
N THR A 167 -17.76 37.93 25.43
CA THR A 167 -16.49 38.64 25.25
C THR A 167 -16.63 39.99 24.55
N GLY A 168 -17.82 40.32 24.01
CA GLY A 168 -18.09 41.58 23.33
C GLY A 168 -18.50 42.69 24.30
N ILE A 169 -17.91 43.87 24.14
CA ILE A 169 -18.33 45.10 24.83
C ILE A 169 -18.67 46.13 23.77
N ALA A 170 -19.71 46.93 23.99
CA ALA A 170 -20.04 48.03 23.09
C ALA A 170 -20.53 49.27 23.82
N LEU A 171 -20.20 50.41 23.23
CA LEU A 171 -20.70 51.74 23.59
C LEU A 171 -21.51 52.28 22.41
N ALA A 172 -22.72 52.74 22.70
CA ALA A 172 -23.62 53.34 21.74
C ALA A 172 -23.99 54.77 22.15
N GLY A 173 -24.16 55.64 21.17
CA GLY A 173 -24.75 56.96 21.31
C GLY A 173 -25.88 57.12 20.31
N GLY A 174 -26.90 57.87 20.70
CA GLY A 174 -28.06 58.06 19.84
C GLY A 174 -28.71 59.41 20.06
N ILE A 175 -29.39 59.87 19.03
CA ILE A 175 -30.17 61.10 19.03
C ILE A 175 -31.60 60.77 18.59
N GLN A 176 -32.55 61.51 19.14
CA GLN A 176 -33.96 61.47 18.76
C GLN A 176 -34.43 62.88 18.43
N TYR A 177 -35.15 63.01 17.33
CA TYR A 177 -35.86 64.22 16.93
C TYR A 177 -37.37 63.94 16.92
N GLN A 178 -38.13 64.69 17.72
CA GLN A 178 -39.56 64.51 17.93
C GLN A 178 -40.27 65.87 17.75
N PRO A 179 -40.64 66.26 16.51
CA PRO A 179 -41.22 67.58 16.23
C PRO A 179 -42.58 67.81 16.89
N ASN A 180 -43.33 66.75 17.15
CA ASN A 180 -44.61 66.75 17.87
C ASN A 180 -44.82 65.39 18.57
N ASN A 181 -45.94 65.20 19.26
CA ASN A 181 -46.22 63.96 19.99
C ASN A 181 -46.49 62.75 19.09
N ASP A 182 -46.71 62.99 17.79
CA ASP A 182 -47.17 61.99 16.83
C ASP A 182 -46.04 61.43 15.97
N ILE A 183 -44.89 62.11 15.88
CA ILE A 183 -43.77 61.73 15.00
C ILE A 183 -42.46 61.69 15.80
N ALA A 184 -41.70 60.59 15.69
CA ALA A 184 -40.35 60.50 16.23
C ALA A 184 -39.37 59.88 15.23
N PHE A 185 -38.17 60.47 15.13
CA PHE A 185 -37.04 59.95 14.40
C PHE A 185 -35.93 59.60 15.38
N ARG A 186 -35.26 58.46 15.18
CA ARG A 186 -34.08 58.05 15.96
C ARG A 186 -32.92 57.73 15.04
N PHE A 187 -31.73 58.14 15.44
CA PHE A 187 -30.47 57.75 14.82
C PHE A 187 -29.47 57.34 15.91
N ASN A 188 -28.86 56.18 15.73
CA ASN A 188 -28.03 55.51 16.71
C ASN A 188 -26.71 55.09 16.05
N SER A 189 -25.61 55.21 16.78
CA SER A 189 -24.28 54.76 16.37
C SER A 189 -23.64 54.02 17.54
N SER A 190 -22.84 53.01 17.26
CA SER A 190 -22.07 52.30 18.29
C SER A 190 -20.68 51.92 17.82
N ILE A 191 -19.76 51.82 18.77
CA ILE A 191 -18.43 51.24 18.61
C ILE A 191 -18.28 50.09 19.61
N ASN A 192 -17.60 49.02 19.18
CA ASN A 192 -17.44 47.84 20.01
C ASN A 192 -15.97 47.43 20.21
N SER A 193 -15.76 46.39 21.03
CA SER A 193 -14.44 45.87 21.41
C SER A 193 -13.62 45.36 20.24
N GLU A 194 -14.24 45.03 19.11
CA GLU A 194 -13.57 44.65 17.85
C GLU A 194 -13.38 45.86 16.91
N GLN A 195 -13.57 47.08 17.42
CA GLN A 195 -13.44 48.35 16.70
C GLN A 195 -14.41 48.51 15.51
N GLU A 196 -15.49 47.73 15.48
CA GLU A 196 -16.49 47.85 14.43
C GLU A 196 -17.50 48.94 14.78
N LEU A 197 -17.77 49.82 13.81
CA LEU A 197 -18.80 50.86 13.89
C LEU A 197 -20.10 50.34 13.29
N ILE A 198 -21.20 50.49 14.03
CA ILE A 198 -22.54 50.10 13.60
C ILE A 198 -23.46 51.31 13.71
N PHE A 199 -24.35 51.47 12.73
CA PHE A 199 -25.33 52.55 12.69
C PHE A 199 -26.74 51.96 12.54
N GLY A 200 -27.73 52.64 13.09
CA GLY A 200 -29.13 52.27 12.96
C GLY A 200 -30.03 53.50 13.06
N GLY A 201 -31.22 53.43 12.48
CA GLY A 201 -32.20 54.50 12.58
C GLY A 201 -33.62 53.98 12.46
N GLY A 202 -34.58 54.78 12.92
CA GLY A 202 -35.99 54.42 12.91
C GLY A 202 -36.91 55.63 12.88
N LEU A 203 -38.12 55.43 12.38
CA LEU A 203 -39.23 56.39 12.37
C LEU A 203 -40.40 55.74 13.11
N ALA A 204 -41.07 56.52 13.95
CA ALA A 204 -42.36 56.17 14.52
C ALA A 204 -43.40 57.25 14.18
N TYR A 205 -44.64 56.81 13.92
CA TYR A 205 -45.81 57.67 13.76
C TYR A 205 -46.96 57.11 14.60
N GLY A 206 -47.60 57.95 15.41
CA GLY A 206 -48.78 57.64 16.21
C GLY A 206 -49.92 58.61 15.88
N TRP A 207 -51.17 58.18 16.05
CA TRP A 207 -52.38 58.96 15.80
C TRP A 207 -53.46 58.62 16.84
#